data_AF-A0A2G6R304-F1
#
_entry.id   AF-A0A2G6R304-F1
#
_cell.length_a   1.000
_cell.length_b   1.000
_cell.length_c   1.000
_cell.angle_alpha   90.00
_cell.angle_beta   90.00
_cell.angle_gamma   90.00
#
_symmetry.space_group_name_H-M   'P 1'
#
loop_
_entity.id
_entity.type
_entity.pdbx_description
1 polymer ?
#
loop_
_entity_poly.entity_id
_entity_poly.type
_entity_poly.pdbx_seq_one_letter_code
_entity_poly.pdbx_strand_id
1 'polypeptide(L)'
;MKTKITHLTSAHPRYDTRIFVKMCSSLATQENYEVSLVVADGNADEIKNNVHIYDVGAKQGGRLSRMTKTVKKVFAKAKELDSDIYHLHDPE
;
A
#
# COMPACT_ATOMS: atom_id res chain seq x y z
N MET A 1 19.74 10.81 0.46
CA MET A 1 18.78 9.77 0.03
C MET A 1 17.62 9.78 1.03
N LYS A 2 16.40 9.56 0.55
CA LYS A 2 15.25 9.35 1.43
C LYS A 2 15.10 7.85 1.72
N THR A 3 14.70 7.50 2.94
CA THR A 3 14.30 6.13 3.27
C THR A 3 12.91 5.88 2.67
N LYS A 4 12.79 4.83 1.85
CA LYS A 4 11.55 4.41 1.22
C LYS A 4 10.78 3.49 2.15
N ILE A 5 9.54 3.85 2.46
CA ILE A 5 8.66 3.09 3.35
C ILE A 5 7.40 2.74 2.59
N THR A 6 7.13 1.45 2.41
CA THR A 6 5.93 0.97 1.72
C THR A 6 4.99 0.25 2.66
N HIS A 7 3.75 0.75 2.74
CA HIS A 7 2.64 0.10 3.44
C HIS A 7 1.86 -0.75 2.44
N LEU A 8 1.55 -1.98 2.83
CA LEU A 8 0.87 -2.95 1.97
C LEU A 8 -0.46 -3.36 2.59
N THR A 9 -1.55 -3.19 1.84
CA THR A 9 -2.84 -3.75 2.20
C THR A 9 -3.64 -4.16 0.97
N SER A 10 -4.19 -5.36 1.01
CA SER A 10 -5.17 -5.88 0.07
C SER A 10 -6.57 -5.96 0.69
N ALA A 11 -6.72 -5.82 2.02
CA ALA A 11 -7.99 -5.92 2.73
C ALA A 11 -8.61 -4.56 3.08
N HIS A 12 -7.79 -3.54 3.36
CA HIS A 12 -8.26 -2.25 3.84
C HIS A 12 -8.53 -1.25 2.70
N PRO A 13 -9.45 -0.29 2.88
CA PRO A 13 -9.64 0.84 1.96
C PRO A 13 -8.39 1.74 1.91
N ARG A 14 -8.12 2.39 0.78
CA ARG A 14 -6.96 3.29 0.61
C ARG A 14 -6.88 4.47 1.60
N TYR A 15 -8.00 4.84 2.22
CA TYR A 15 -8.08 5.89 3.24
C TYR A 15 -8.38 5.37 4.65
N ASP A 16 -8.04 4.10 4.95
CA ASP A 16 -8.17 3.56 6.31
C ASP A 16 -7.49 4.50 7.32
N THR A 17 -8.23 4.90 8.35
CA THR A 17 -7.77 5.90 9.33
C THR A 17 -6.49 5.46 10.04
N ARG A 18 -6.30 4.16 10.26
CA ARG A 18 -5.11 3.64 10.95
C ARG A 18 -3.92 3.62 10.00
N ILE A 19 -4.11 3.11 8.79
CA ILE A 19 -3.02 2.91 7.83
C ILE A 19 -2.66 4.22 7.11
N PHE A 20 -3.62 4.84 6.43
CA PHE A 20 -3.36 6.01 5.60
C PHE A 20 -3.22 7.29 6.43
N VAL A 21 -4.18 7.57 7.31
CA VAL A 21 -4.22 8.84 8.04
C VAL A 21 -3.17 8.87 9.16
N LYS A 22 -3.17 7.89 10.06
CA LYS A 22 -2.30 7.91 11.26
C LYS A 22 -0.87 7.43 11.00
N MET A 23 -0.63 6.60 9.98
CA MET A 23 0.71 6.09 9.69
C MET A 23 1.31 6.74 8.44
N CYS A 24 0.76 6.47 7.25
CA CYS A 24 1.37 6.91 6.00
C CYS A 24 1.48 8.45 5.93
N SER A 25 0.39 9.17 6.20
CA SER A 25 0.37 10.64 6.14
C SER A 25 1.28 11.26 7.19
N SER A 26 1.38 10.67 8.38
CA SER A 26 2.29 11.15 9.42
C SER A 26 3.76 10.93 9.05
N LEU A 27 4.12 9.75 8.52
CA LEU A 27 5.47 9.48 8.03
C LEU A 27 5.85 10.38 6.85
N ALA A 28 4.91 10.67 5.96
CA ALA A 28 5.12 11.51 4.78
C ALA A 28 5.36 13.00 5.11
N THR A 29 5.19 13.41 6.37
CA THR A 29 5.60 14.75 6.84
C THR A 29 7.11 14.87 7.03
N GLN A 30 7.83 13.75 7.14
CA GLN A 30 9.27 13.74 7.37
C GLN A 30 10.01 13.85 6.04
N GLU A 31 10.83 14.88 5.88
CA GLU A 31 11.51 15.17 4.61
C GLU A 31 12.47 14.07 4.15
N ASN A 32 13.00 13.29 5.10
CA ASN A 32 13.88 12.16 4.85
C ASN A 32 13.14 10.88 4.47
N TYR A 33 11.81 10.87 4.42
CA TYR A 33 11.02 9.69 4.04
C TYR A 33 10.29 9.88 2.71
N GLU A 34 10.19 8.77 1.98
CA GLU A 34 9.33 8.62 0.80
C GLU A 34 8.35 7.50 1.08
N VAL A 35 7.06 7.83 1.17
CA VAL A 35 6.04 6.90 1.67
C VAL A 35 5.13 6.46 0.53
N SER A 36 4.98 5.15 0.41
CA SER A 36 4.09 4.51 -0.55
C SER A 36 3.03 3.67 0.16
N LEU A 37 1.84 3.58 -0.42
CA LEU A 37 0.75 2.71 0.00
C LEU A 37 0.29 1.88 -1.20
N VAL A 38 0.44 0.56 -1.13
CA VAL A 38 -0.10 -0.36 -2.16
C VAL A 38 -1.45 -0.87 -1.71
N VAL A 39 -2.46 -0.69 -2.56
CA VAL A 39 -3.87 -1.07 -2.33
C VAL A 39 -4.40 -1.92 -3.49
N ALA A 40 -5.52 -2.60 -3.28
CA ALA A 40 -6.21 -3.39 -4.29
C ALA A 40 -7.71 -3.04 -4.32
N ASP A 41 -8.03 -1.76 -4.53
CA ASP A 41 -9.41 -1.26 -4.51
C ASP A 41 -9.96 -0.95 -5.90
N GLY A 42 -9.12 -0.99 -6.93
CA GLY A 42 -9.53 -0.87 -8.33
C GLY A 42 -9.71 0.55 -8.84
N ASN A 43 -9.30 1.57 -8.07
CA ASN A 43 -9.19 2.93 -8.62
C ASN A 43 -7.79 3.19 -9.16
N ALA A 44 -7.58 4.33 -9.83
CA ALA A 44 -6.25 4.69 -10.32
C ALA A 44 -5.26 4.97 -9.17
N ASP A 45 -3.97 4.98 -9.52
CA ASP A 45 -2.91 5.51 -8.69
C ASP A 45 -3.22 6.97 -8.30
N GLU A 46 -2.78 7.36 -7.11
CA GLU A 46 -3.06 8.67 -6.54
C GLU A 46 -1.86 9.16 -5.73
N ILE A 47 -1.63 10.47 -5.69
CA ILE A 47 -0.75 11.08 -4.69
C ILE A 47 -1.61 11.92 -3.77
N LYS A 48 -1.58 11.61 -2.47
CA LYS A 48 -2.37 12.32 -1.46
C LYS A 48 -1.59 12.44 -0.16
N ASN A 49 -1.57 13.63 0.44
CA ASN A 49 -0.81 13.91 1.66
C ASN A 49 0.68 13.52 1.53
N ASN A 50 1.28 13.73 0.36
CA ASN A 50 2.64 13.30 0.01
C ASN A 50 2.87 11.78 0.08
N VAL A 51 1.82 10.96 0.10
CA VAL A 51 1.88 9.50 0.00
C VAL A 51 1.58 9.09 -1.44
N HIS A 52 2.45 8.25 -2.02
CA HIS A 52 2.22 7.62 -3.31
C HIS A 52 1.34 6.38 -3.14
N ILE A 53 0.10 6.44 -3.62
CA ILE A 53 -0.86 5.34 -3.55
C ILE A 53 -0.84 4.60 -4.88
N TYR A 54 -0.52 3.32 -4.85
CA TYR A 54 -0.50 2.43 -6.01
C TYR A 54 -1.63 1.42 -5.93
N ASP A 55 -2.47 1.34 -6.96
CA ASP A 55 -3.50 0.32 -7.07
C ASP A 55 -3.02 -0.87 -7.90
N VAL A 56 -3.31 -2.08 -7.42
CA VAL A 56 -3.02 -3.34 -8.14
C VAL A 56 -4.27 -3.99 -8.76
N GLY A 57 -5.32 -3.21 -8.91
CA GLY A 57 -6.63 -3.61 -9.40
C GLY A 57 -7.58 -4.09 -8.30
N ALA A 58 -8.87 -4.10 -8.62
CA ALA A 58 -9.91 -4.53 -7.72
C ALA A 58 -9.74 -5.98 -7.26
N LYS A 59 -10.13 -6.24 -6.00
CA LYS A 59 -10.24 -7.59 -5.45
C LYS A 59 -11.29 -8.37 -6.26
N GLN A 60 -10.89 -9.47 -6.87
CA GLN A 60 -11.79 -10.32 -7.66
C GLN A 60 -11.91 -11.73 -7.09
N GLY A 61 -13.13 -12.26 -7.11
CA GLY A 61 -13.47 -13.62 -6.68
C GLY A 61 -13.69 -13.79 -5.18
N GLY A 62 -13.83 -15.05 -4.75
CA GLY A 62 -14.06 -15.43 -3.35
C GLY A 62 -12.81 -15.28 -2.46
N ARG A 63 -12.95 -15.65 -1.18
CA ARG A 63 -11.89 -15.51 -0.15
C ARG A 63 -10.54 -16.10 -0.58
N LEU A 64 -10.53 -17.32 -1.13
CA LEU A 64 -9.30 -17.99 -1.58
C LEU A 64 -8.61 -17.26 -2.74
N SER A 65 -9.38 -16.67 -3.66
CA SER A 65 -8.85 -15.86 -4.76
C SER A 65 -8.17 -14.58 -4.23
N ARG A 66 -8.76 -13.96 -3.20
CA ARG A 66 -8.20 -12.78 -2.54
C ARG A 66 -6.87 -13.10 -1.83
N MET A 67 -6.85 -14.18 -1.05
CA MET A 67 -5.66 -14.66 -0.33
C MET A 67 -4.48 -15.04 -1.24
N THR A 68 -4.73 -15.33 -2.52
CA THR A 68 -3.68 -15.81 -3.43
C THR A 68 -3.37 -14.82 -4.56
N LYS A 69 -4.36 -14.48 -5.39
CA LYS A 69 -4.14 -13.64 -6.57
C LYS A 69 -3.92 -12.18 -6.21
N THR A 70 -4.73 -11.62 -5.31
CA THR A 70 -4.59 -10.21 -4.91
C THR A 70 -3.28 -10.01 -4.16
N VAL A 71 -2.96 -10.87 -3.19
CA VAL A 71 -1.68 -10.84 -2.45
C VAL A 71 -0.49 -10.94 -3.41
N LYS A 72 -0.53 -11.82 -4.42
CA LYS A 72 0.55 -11.92 -5.42
C LYS A 72 0.77 -10.61 -6.19
N LYS A 73 -0.30 -9.88 -6.53
CA LYS A 73 -0.16 -8.59 -7.22
C LYS A 73 0.42 -7.51 -6.31
N VAL A 74 -0.04 -7.45 -5.05
CA VAL A 74 0.52 -6.53 -4.04
C VAL A 74 2.00 -6.82 -3.83
N PHE A 75 2.38 -8.10 -3.72
CA PHE A 75 3.78 -8.52 -3.60
C PHE A 75 4.62 -8.14 -4.83
N ALA A 76 4.09 -8.31 -6.05
CA ALA A 76 4.79 -7.93 -7.26
C ALA A 76 5.06 -6.41 -7.29
N LYS A 77 4.05 -5.58 -6.98
CA LYS A 77 4.23 -4.13 -6.88
C LYS A 77 5.21 -3.75 -5.76
N ALA A 78 5.14 -4.43 -4.61
CA ALA A 78 6.09 -4.23 -3.52
C ALA A 78 7.54 -4.47 -3.98
N LYS A 79 7.80 -5.55 -4.72
CA LYS A 79 9.12 -5.83 -5.30
C LYS A 79 9.57 -4.79 -6.33
N GLU A 80 8.65 -4.27 -7.14
CA GLU A 80 8.95 -3.19 -8.11
C GLU A 80 9.39 -1.90 -7.41
N LEU A 81 8.78 -1.59 -6.25
CA LEU A 81 9.05 -0.36 -5.51
C LEU A 81 10.40 -0.37 -4.77
N ASP A 82 10.96 -1.55 -4.50
CA ASP A 82 12.28 -1.75 -3.89
C ASP A 82 12.56 -0.77 -2.73
N SER A 83 11.72 -0.86 -1.70
CA SER A 83 11.74 0.00 -0.53
C SER A 83 12.63 -0.55 0.58
N ASP A 84 13.14 0.34 1.42
CA ASP A 84 13.99 -0.04 2.56
C ASP A 84 13.18 -0.74 3.66
N ILE A 85 11.91 -0.33 3.85
CA ILE A 85 11.03 -0.82 4.91
C ILE A 85 9.65 -1.13 4.34
N TYR A 86 9.09 -2.28 4.76
CA TYR A 86 7.73 -2.69 4.41
C TYR A 86 6.87 -2.94 5.66
N HIS A 87 5.65 -2.39 5.66
CA HIS A 87 4.64 -2.61 6.69
C HIS A 87 3.46 -3.39 6.10
N LEU A 88 3.24 -4.61 6.59
CA LEU A 88 2.13 -5.47 6.17
C LEU A 88 0.98 -5.33 7.16
N HIS A 89 -0.23 -5.01 6.66
CA HIS A 89 -1.40 -4.72 7.52
C HIS A 89 -2.48 -5.79 7.50
N ASP A 90 -2.49 -6.62 6.46
CA ASP A 90 -3.50 -7.66 6.32
C ASP A 90 -3.20 -8.86 7.26
N PRO A 91 -4.23 -9.57 7.73
CA PRO A 91 -4.06 -10.78 8.54
C PRO A 91 -3.79 -12.03 7.70
N GLU A 92 -3.91 -11.94 6.38
CA GLU A 92 -3.78 -13.05 5.43
C GLU A 92 -2.32 -13.32 5.04
#